data_AF-A0A973AJX4-F1
#
_entry.id   AF-A0A973AJX4-F1
#
_cell.length_a   1.000
_cell.length_b   1.000
_cell.length_c   1.000
_cell.angle_alpha   90.00
_cell.angle_beta   90.00
_cell.angle_gamma   90.00
#
_symmetry.space_group_name_H-M   'P 1'
#
loop_
_entity.id
_entity.type
_entity.pdbx_description
1 polymer ?
#
loop_
_entity_poly.entity_id
_entity_poly.type
_entity_poly.pdbx_seq_one_letter_code
_entity_poly.pdbx_strand_id
1 'polypeptide(L)'
;MIHVLKKIIIGVIAVSFTVAVALFSVANRGPVTLDLWPLPMSREVPLFALILASVGFGILWGGFAAWLSAGAARSRAREANRRAEVTEDHLRHAEDRSARLEADLKELRAREKVSRDLIDAPSGQRLLVPTSNAVDAA
;
A
#
# COMPACT_ATOMS: atom_id res chain seq x y z
N MET A 1 -11.74 -6.28 -11.40
CA MET A 1 -13.09 -6.09 -11.99
C MET A 1 -13.76 -4.77 -11.55
N ILE A 2 -13.89 -4.51 -10.24
CA ILE A 2 -14.56 -3.30 -9.69
C ILE A 2 -13.99 -1.98 -10.23
N HIS A 3 -12.67 -1.88 -10.40
CA HIS A 3 -12.01 -0.70 -10.96
C HIS A 3 -12.40 -0.42 -12.42
N VAL A 4 -12.56 -1.45 -13.25
CA VAL A 4 -12.92 -1.31 -14.67
C VAL A 4 -14.39 -0.89 -14.79
N LEU A 5 -15.27 -1.50 -13.98
CA LEU A 5 -16.69 -1.15 -13.92
C LEU A 5 -16.90 0.33 -13.52
N LYS A 6 -16.20 0.81 -12.49
CA LYS A 6 -16.24 2.22 -12.08
C LYS A 6 -15.86 3.17 -13.22
N LYS A 7 -14.78 2.86 -13.96
CA LYS A 7 -14.34 3.70 -15.10
C LYS A 7 -15.38 3.75 -16.21
N ILE A 8 -16.02 2.62 -16.52
CA ILE A 8 -17.06 2.56 -17.55
C ILE A 8 -18.29 3.37 -17.12
N ILE A 9 -18.78 3.19 -15.89
CA ILE A 9 -19.93 3.94 -15.37
C ILE A 9 -19.68 5.45 -15.42
N ILE A 10 -18.51 5.90 -14.95
CA ILE A 10 -18.13 7.31 -14.99
C ILE A 10 -18.07 7.81 -16.43
N GLY A 11 -17.52 7.02 -17.36
CA GLY A 11 -17.46 7.37 -18.78
C GLY A 11 -18.85 7.55 -19.40
N VAL A 12 -19.79 6.63 -19.13
CA VAL A 12 -21.17 6.71 -19.64
C VAL A 12 -21.89 7.93 -19.08
N ILE A 13 -21.73 8.23 -17.79
CA ILE A 13 -22.33 9.42 -17.16
C ILE A 13 -21.74 10.69 -17.78
N ALA A 14 -20.41 10.75 -17.94
CA ALA A 14 -19.74 11.91 -18.52
C ALA A 14 -20.18 12.17 -19.96
N VAL A 15 -20.22 11.13 -20.81
CA VAL A 15 -20.67 11.24 -22.20
C VAL A 15 -22.13 11.69 -22.27
N SER A 16 -23.02 11.07 -21.49
CA SER A 16 -24.43 11.46 -21.44
C SER A 16 -24.60 12.91 -21.02
N PHE A 17 -23.84 13.37 -20.02
CA PHE A 17 -23.85 14.76 -19.58
C PHE A 17 -23.35 15.72 -20.67
N THR A 18 -22.26 15.40 -21.36
CA THR A 18 -21.74 16.20 -22.48
C THR A 18 -22.78 16.34 -23.60
N VAL A 19 -23.45 15.24 -23.98
CA VAL A 19 -24.51 15.27 -24.99
C VAL A 19 -25.68 16.14 -24.55
N ALA A 20 -26.13 16.02 -23.29
CA ALA A 20 -27.21 16.84 -22.76
C ALA A 20 -26.87 18.34 -22.80
N VAL A 21 -25.66 18.72 -22.39
CA VAL A 21 -25.19 20.12 -22.45
C VAL A 21 -25.12 20.62 -23.89
N ALA A 22 -24.63 19.80 -24.83
CA ALA A 22 -24.57 20.16 -26.24
C ALA A 22 -25.97 20.36 -26.84
N LEU A 23 -26.92 19.47 -26.55
CA LEU A 23 -28.31 19.61 -27.01
C LEU A 23 -28.98 20.84 -26.40
N PHE A 24 -28.80 21.08 -25.11
CA PHE A 24 -29.28 22.29 -24.45
C PHE A 24 -28.69 23.54 -25.12
N SER A 25 -27.42 23.51 -25.47
CA SER A 25 -26.72 24.61 -26.13
C SER A 25 -27.26 24.92 -27.53
N VAL A 26 -27.57 23.88 -28.31
CA VAL A 26 -28.15 24.01 -29.63
C VAL A 26 -29.60 24.51 -29.56
N ALA A 27 -30.39 24.03 -28.61
CA ALA A 27 -31.78 24.42 -28.42
C ALA A 27 -31.94 25.82 -27.80
N ASN A 28 -31.01 26.24 -26.94
CA ASN A 28 -31.08 27.50 -26.19
C ASN A 28 -29.98 28.48 -26.65
N ARG A 29 -30.05 28.88 -27.92
CA ARG A 29 -29.19 29.92 -28.52
C ARG A 29 -29.67 31.35 -28.26
N GLY A 30 -30.77 31.51 -27.54
CA GLY A 30 -31.35 32.83 -27.23
C GLY A 30 -30.36 33.72 -26.47
N PRO A 31 -30.27 35.02 -26.81
CA PRO A 31 -29.47 35.97 -26.06
C PRO A 31 -30.10 36.17 -24.68
N VAL A 32 -29.27 36.16 -23.63
CA VAL A 32 -29.65 36.48 -22.25
C VAL A 32 -28.78 37.63 -21.78
N THR A 33 -29.41 38.63 -21.16
CA THR A 33 -28.71 39.76 -20.56
C THR A 33 -27.96 39.31 -19.33
N LEU A 34 -26.66 39.60 -19.31
CA LEU A 34 -25.80 39.27 -18.20
C LEU A 34 -25.32 40.52 -17.49
N ASP A 35 -25.78 40.68 -16.27
CA ASP A 35 -25.35 41.75 -15.38
C ASP A 35 -24.30 41.21 -14.42
N LEU A 36 -23.04 41.57 -14.66
CA LEU A 36 -21.92 41.15 -13.83
C LEU A 36 -21.78 42.04 -12.60
N TRP A 37 -22.67 41.89 -11.61
CA TRP A 37 -22.49 42.59 -10.33
C TRP A 37 -21.19 42.14 -9.63
N PRO A 38 -20.31 43.03 -9.11
CA PRO A 38 -20.40 44.49 -8.90
C PRO A 38 -19.83 45.38 -10.03
N LEU A 39 -19.48 44.81 -11.19
CA LEU A 39 -19.03 45.58 -12.35
C LEU A 39 -20.24 46.20 -13.10
N PRO A 40 -20.20 47.47 -13.52
CA PRO A 40 -21.27 48.12 -14.29
C PRO A 40 -21.22 47.72 -15.77
N MET A 41 -21.18 46.41 -16.05
CA MET A 41 -21.10 45.86 -17.40
C MET A 41 -22.24 44.86 -17.63
N SER A 42 -23.13 45.24 -18.55
CA SER A 42 -24.22 44.42 -19.04
C SER A 42 -23.91 43.97 -20.46
N ARG A 43 -23.88 42.66 -20.72
CA ARG A 43 -23.67 42.11 -22.06
C ARG A 43 -24.70 41.04 -22.37
N GLU A 44 -25.25 41.09 -23.57
CA GLU A 44 -26.04 39.99 -24.10
C GLU A 44 -25.10 38.87 -24.52
N VAL A 45 -25.23 37.73 -23.86
CA VAL A 45 -24.51 36.52 -24.22
C VAL A 45 -25.49 35.37 -24.38
N PRO A 46 -25.23 34.42 -25.30
CA PRO A 46 -26.07 33.24 -25.41
C PRO A 46 -26.06 32.44 -24.10
N LEU A 47 -27.23 31.98 -23.64
CA LEU A 47 -27.35 31.22 -22.39
C LEU A 47 -26.42 30.00 -22.35
N PHE A 48 -26.24 29.34 -23.49
CA PHE A 48 -25.37 28.18 -23.57
C PHE A 48 -23.91 28.50 -23.22
N ALA A 49 -23.42 29.69 -23.56
CA ALA A 49 -22.03 30.07 -23.35
C ALA A 49 -21.74 30.14 -21.84
N LEU A 50 -22.70 30.60 -21.05
CA LEU A 50 -22.60 30.63 -19.59
C LEU A 50 -22.57 29.26 -18.95
N ILE A 51 -23.49 28.39 -19.35
CA ILE A 51 -23.55 27.04 -18.78
C ILE A 51 -22.28 26.30 -19.13
N LEU A 52 -21.82 26.42 -20.37
CA LEU A 52 -20.58 25.79 -20.81
C LEU A 52 -19.36 26.35 -20.07
N ALA A 53 -19.29 27.66 -19.85
CA ALA A 53 -18.24 28.28 -19.05
C ALA A 53 -18.26 27.79 -17.59
N SER A 54 -19.44 27.72 -16.97
CA SER A 54 -19.62 27.23 -15.59
C SER A 54 -19.23 25.75 -15.45
N VAL A 55 -19.69 24.90 -16.36
CA VAL A 55 -19.31 23.48 -16.43
C VAL A 55 -17.82 23.33 -16.67
N GLY A 56 -17.26 24.08 -17.63
CA GLY A 56 -15.83 24.09 -17.93
C GLY A 56 -15.01 24.48 -16.71
N PHE A 57 -15.43 25.51 -15.98
CA PHE A 57 -14.80 25.92 -14.73
C PHE A 57 -14.86 24.80 -13.68
N GLY A 58 -16.00 24.13 -13.52
CA GLY A 58 -16.14 22.97 -12.64
C GLY A 58 -15.21 21.81 -13.00
N ILE A 59 -15.06 21.51 -14.30
CA ILE A 59 -14.14 20.47 -14.79
C ILE A 59 -12.68 20.85 -14.52
N LEU A 60 -12.29 22.10 -14.80
CA LEU A 60 -10.94 22.59 -14.53
C LEU A 60 -10.63 22.52 -13.03
N TRP A 61 -11.56 22.94 -12.18
CA TRP A 61 -11.41 22.88 -10.73
C TRP A 61 -11.33 21.44 -10.21
N GLY A 62 -12.22 20.58 -10.68
CA GLY A 62 -12.22 19.16 -10.33
C GLY A 62 -10.96 18.44 -10.80
N GLY A 63 -10.49 18.73 -12.01
CA GLY A 63 -9.24 18.23 -12.57
C GLY A 63 -8.02 18.72 -11.79
N PHE A 64 -8.00 20.00 -11.40
CA PHE A 64 -6.95 20.57 -10.55
C PHE A 64 -6.93 19.91 -9.16
N ALA A 65 -8.08 19.75 -8.51
CA ALA A 65 -8.19 19.03 -7.24
C ALA A 65 -7.72 17.57 -7.35
N ALA A 66 -8.10 16.89 -8.43
CA ALA A 66 -7.64 15.53 -8.71
C ALA A 66 -6.12 15.48 -8.95
N TRP A 67 -5.54 16.49 -9.60
CA TRP A 67 -4.10 16.59 -9.82
C TRP A 67 -3.33 16.78 -8.51
N LEU A 68 -3.81 17.65 -7.62
CA LEU A 68 -3.24 17.81 -6.28
C LEU A 68 -3.32 16.50 -5.47
N SER A 69 -4.47 15.81 -5.52
CA SER A 69 -4.66 14.52 -4.86
C SER A 69 -3.75 13.43 -5.43
N ALA A 70 -3.55 13.39 -6.76
CA ALA A 70 -2.64 12.46 -7.40
C ALA A 70 -1.17 12.72 -7.01
N GLY A 71 -0.78 13.98 -6.80
CA GLY A 71 0.51 14.34 -6.23
C GLY A 71 0.69 13.76 -4.81
N ALA A 72 -0.32 13.94 -3.95
CA ALA A 72 -0.31 13.37 -2.61
C ALA A 72 -0.33 11.83 -2.61
N ALA A 73 -1.03 11.20 -3.56
CA ALA A 73 -1.08 9.75 -3.72
C ALA A 73 0.30 9.14 -4.03
N ARG A 74 1.15 9.83 -4.80
CA ARG A 74 2.54 9.40 -5.04
C ARG A 74 3.40 9.43 -3.77
N SER A 75 3.19 10.43 -2.90
CA SER A 75 3.87 10.48 -1.60
C SER A 75 3.43 9.32 -0.70
N ARG A 76 2.10 9.11 -0.61
CA ARG A 76 1.51 8.03 0.20
C ARG A 76 1.91 6.64 -0.29
N ALA A 77 2.08 6.44 -1.60
CA ALA A 77 2.55 5.16 -2.14
C ALA A 77 3.99 4.85 -1.71
N ARG A 78 4.88 5.85 -1.69
CA ARG A 78 6.27 5.67 -1.20
C ARG A 78 6.29 5.37 0.29
N GLU A 79 5.47 6.08 1.06
CA GLU A 79 5.36 5.88 2.51
C GLU A 79 4.77 4.50 2.86
N ALA A 80 3.77 4.05 2.10
CA ALA A 80 3.18 2.72 2.26
C ALA A 80 4.19 1.61 1.95
N ASN A 81 4.99 1.74 0.88
CA ASN A 81 6.06 0.78 0.59
C ASN A 81 7.10 0.72 1.71
N ARG A 82 7.51 1.87 2.24
CA ARG A 82 8.49 1.91 3.34
C ARG A 82 7.96 1.25 4.62
N ARG A 83 6.66 1.43 4.91
CA ARG A 83 6.01 0.76 6.04
C ARG A 83 5.87 -0.75 5.82
N ALA A 84 5.61 -1.19 4.59
CA ALA A 84 5.58 -2.61 4.24
C ALA A 84 6.94 -3.27 4.44
N GLU A 85 8.01 -2.64 3.94
CA GLU A 85 9.40 -3.13 4.08
C GLU A 85 9.80 -3.28 5.55
N VAL A 86 9.51 -2.27 6.38
CA VAL A 86 9.77 -2.34 7.83
C VAL A 86 8.98 -3.46 8.50
N THR A 87 7.73 -3.69 8.07
CA THR A 87 6.90 -4.76 8.63
C THR A 87 7.43 -6.15 8.25
N GLU A 88 7.87 -6.33 7.00
CA GLU A 88 8.51 -7.57 6.55
C GLU A 88 9.81 -7.85 7.31
N ASP A 89 10.63 -6.82 7.56
CA ASP A 89 11.86 -6.97 8.35
C ASP A 89 11.55 -7.40 9.79
N HIS A 90 10.54 -6.81 10.43
CA HIS A 90 10.12 -7.21 11.78
C HIS A 90 9.62 -8.66 11.82
N LEU A 91 8.91 -9.14 10.79
CA LEU A 91 8.49 -10.53 10.67
C LEU A 91 9.69 -11.47 10.54
N ARG A 92 10.64 -11.16 9.64
CA ARG A 92 11.88 -11.95 9.49
C ARG A 92 12.65 -12.05 10.80
N HIS A 93 12.80 -10.95 11.52
CA HIS A 93 13.50 -10.94 12.80
C HIS A 93 12.75 -11.70 13.90
N ALA A 94 11.43 -11.85 13.81
CA ALA A 94 10.65 -12.68 14.71
C ALA A 94 10.80 -14.17 14.37
N GLU A 95 10.76 -14.52 13.08
CA GLU A 95 10.97 -15.88 12.59
C GLU A 95 12.37 -16.41 12.93
N ASP A 96 13.41 -15.60 12.72
CA ASP A 96 14.79 -15.96 13.07
C ASP A 96 14.96 -16.23 14.56
N ARG A 97 14.27 -15.46 15.42
CA ARG A 97 14.31 -15.68 16.87
C ARG A 97 13.64 -16.99 17.25
N SER A 98 12.50 -17.30 16.66
CA SER A 98 11.81 -18.58 16.88
C SER A 98 12.68 -19.76 16.43
N ALA A 99 13.30 -19.66 15.25
CA ALA A 99 14.18 -20.71 14.73
C ALA A 99 15.40 -20.97 15.63
N ARG A 100 16.01 -19.91 16.18
CA ARG A 100 17.12 -20.03 17.14
C ARG A 100 16.70 -20.71 18.43
N LEU A 101 15.57 -20.30 19.01
CA LEU A 101 15.05 -20.92 20.22
C LEU A 101 14.73 -22.41 20.01
N GLU A 102 14.18 -22.78 18.86
CA GLU A 102 13.93 -24.18 18.51
C GLU A 102 15.23 -24.99 18.35
N ALA A 103 16.27 -24.39 17.78
CA ALA A 103 17.59 -25.02 17.66
C ALA A 103 18.22 -25.27 19.04
N ASP A 104 18.20 -24.26 19.91
CA ASP A 104 18.71 -24.35 21.29
C ASP A 104 17.97 -25.45 22.07
N LEU A 105 16.63 -25.51 21.96
CA LEU A 105 15.84 -26.55 22.61
C LEU A 105 16.17 -27.96 22.09
N LYS A 106 16.43 -28.12 20.79
CA LYS A 106 16.87 -29.40 20.22
C LYS A 106 18.23 -29.82 20.76
N GLU A 107 19.16 -28.88 20.87
CA GLU A 107 20.49 -29.14 21.44
C GLU A 107 20.39 -29.56 22.90
N LEU A 108 19.62 -28.85 23.72
CA LEU A 108 19.40 -29.21 25.13
C LEU A 108 18.77 -30.59 25.27
N ARG A 109 17.75 -30.92 24.47
CA ARG A 109 17.16 -32.26 24.46
C ARG A 109 18.14 -33.35 24.03
N ALA A 110 19.01 -33.06 23.07
CA ALA A 110 20.06 -33.99 22.64
C ALA A 110 21.08 -34.23 23.78
N ARG A 111 21.53 -33.16 24.45
CA ARG A 111 22.41 -33.25 25.64
C ARG A 111 21.74 -34.00 26.79
N GLU A 112 20.46 -33.76 27.02
CA GLU A 112 19.69 -34.45 28.06
C GLU A 112 19.58 -35.95 27.77
N LYS A 113 19.29 -36.34 26.52
CA LYS A 113 19.28 -37.76 26.10
C LYS A 113 20.64 -38.40 26.31
N VAL A 114 21.72 -37.78 25.85
CA VAL A 114 23.09 -38.30 26.04
C VAL A 114 23.41 -38.47 27.53
N SER A 115 23.08 -37.49 28.37
CA SER A 115 23.28 -37.57 29.83
C SER A 115 22.46 -38.70 30.46
N ARG A 116 21.20 -38.86 30.04
CA ARG A 116 20.31 -39.94 30.51
C ARG A 116 20.82 -41.31 30.11
N ASP A 117 21.22 -41.47 28.85
CA ASP A 117 21.78 -42.71 28.33
C ASP A 117 23.10 -43.10 29.04
N LEU A 118 23.90 -42.11 29.44
CA LEU A 118 25.11 -42.31 30.26
C LEU A 118 24.80 -42.76 31.70
N ILE A 119 23.66 -42.33 32.26
CA ILE A 119 23.21 -42.69 33.62
C ILE A 119 22.58 -44.10 33.63
N ASP A 120 21.80 -44.44 32.60
CA ASP A 120 21.07 -45.71 32.48
C ASP A 120 21.94 -46.86 31.89
N ALA A 121 23.17 -46.56 31.45
CA ALA A 121 24.10 -47.58 30.98
C ALA A 121 24.44 -48.59 32.10
N PRO A 122 24.30 -49.92 31.87
CA PRO A 122 24.59 -50.92 32.89
C PRO A 122 26.05 -50.77 33.35
N SER A 123 26.23 -50.77 34.68
CA SER A 123 27.46 -50.45 35.43
C SER A 123 28.73 -51.24 35.05
N GLY A 124 28.70 -52.09 34.02
CA GLY A 124 29.80 -52.94 33.55
C GLY A 124 30.72 -52.34 32.48
N GLN A 125 30.50 -51.10 32.01
CA GLN A 125 31.40 -50.42 31.05
C GLN A 125 32.01 -49.11 31.57
N ARG A 126 31.94 -48.86 32.89
CA ARG A 126 32.73 -47.77 33.51
C ARG A 126 34.18 -48.22 33.65
N LEU A 127 34.99 -48.08 32.61
CA LEU A 127 36.45 -47.88 32.64
C LEU A 127 36.96 -48.13 31.22
N LEU A 128 37.30 -47.06 30.51
CA LEU A 128 38.49 -46.93 29.67
C LEU A 128 38.51 -45.47 29.19
N VAL A 129 38.74 -44.55 30.13
CA VAL A 129 39.43 -43.31 29.79
C VAL A 129 40.85 -43.74 29.44
N PRO A 130 41.34 -43.59 28.20
CA PRO A 130 42.75 -43.81 27.94
C PRO A 130 43.50 -42.67 28.63
N THR A 131 44.05 -42.97 29.81
CA THR A 131 45.09 -42.14 30.40
C THR A 131 46.27 -42.21 29.44
N SER A 132 46.41 -41.18 28.60
CA SER A 132 47.58 -40.98 27.77
C SER A 132 48.81 -40.99 28.66
N ASN A 133 49.62 -42.04 28.49
CA ASN A 133 50.94 -42.29 29.09
C ASN A 133 51.74 -40.99 29.25
N ALA A 134 52.32 -40.67 30.41
CA ALA A 134 53.42 -41.40 31.06
C ALA A 134 54.61 -41.65 30.11
N VAL A 135 55.08 -40.59 29.45
CA VAL A 135 56.44 -40.42 28.88
C VAL A 135 56.67 -38.91 28.99
N ASP A 136 57.45 -38.38 29.93
CA ASP A 136 58.91 -38.33 29.87
C ASP A 136 59.49 -38.10 31.28
N ALA A 137 60.08 -39.14 31.84
CA ALA A 137 61.01 -39.07 32.96
C ALA A 137 62.12 -40.09 32.70
N ALA A 138 63.14 -39.67 31.94
CA ALA A 138 64.49 -40.25 31.91
C ALA A 138 65.43 -39.29 31.15
#